data_AF-A0A964IHM6-F1
#
_entry.id   AF-A0A964IHM6-F1
#
_cell.length_a   1.000
_cell.length_b   1.000
_cell.length_c   1.000
_cell.angle_alpha   90.00
_cell.angle_beta   90.00
_cell.angle_gamma   90.00
#
_symmetry.space_group_name_H-M   'P 1'
#
loop_
_entity.id
_entity.type
_entity.pdbx_description
1 polymer ?
#
loop_
_entity_poly.entity_id
_entity_poly.type
_entity_poly.pdbx_seq_one_letter_code
_entity_poly.pdbx_strand_id
1 'polypeptide(L)'
;MCVFRPLRGTDHEDREPLDIESLIPVFRRLYEACMEAGLPIGCAPDVHVSLVLLPEECESLSTRPFRWHRMKLAVMKRVFAAQFARRLRRRPRA
;
A
#
# COMPACT_ATOMS: atom_id res chain seq x y z
N MET A 1 4.80 2.00 3.95
CA MET A 1 5.70 2.28 5.10
C MET A 1 6.67 1.12 5.19
N CYS A 2 7.97 1.38 5.38
CA CYS A 2 8.99 0.33 5.50
C CYS A 2 9.19 -0.03 6.98
N VAL A 3 9.29 -1.32 7.29
CA VAL A 3 9.75 -1.78 8.60
C VAL A 3 11.20 -2.22 8.45
N PHE A 4 12.12 -1.47 9.03
CA PHE A 4 13.53 -1.84 9.01
C PHE A 4 13.79 -2.86 10.09
N ARG A 5 14.22 -4.06 9.68
CA ARG A 5 14.80 -5.01 10.62
C ARG A 5 16.31 -4.73 10.75
N PRO A 6 16.87 -4.80 11.95
CA PRO A 6 18.31 -4.89 12.17
C PRO A 6 18.91 -5.97 11.26
N LEU A 7 19.85 -5.58 10.41
CA LEU A 7 20.63 -6.49 9.56
C LEU A 7 22.11 -6.30 9.88
N ARG A 8 22.90 -7.36 9.75
CA ARG A 8 24.36 -7.26 9.94
C ARG A 8 24.98 -6.26 8.96
N GLY A 9 25.87 -5.42 9.45
CA GLY A 9 26.54 -4.37 8.69
C GLY A 9 25.70 -3.13 8.41
N THR A 10 24.54 -2.95 9.08
CA THR A 10 23.74 -1.73 8.98
C THR A 10 23.87 -0.87 10.23
N ASP A 11 23.57 0.43 10.13
CA ASP A 11 23.58 1.37 11.27
C ASP A 11 22.67 0.95 12.44
N HIS A 12 21.80 -0.04 12.24
CA HIS A 12 20.88 -0.57 13.23
C HIS A 12 21.17 -2.02 13.60
N GLU A 13 22.35 -2.56 13.28
CA GLU A 13 22.76 -3.94 13.57
C GLU A 13 22.55 -4.32 15.03
N ASP A 14 22.94 -3.43 15.96
CA ASP A 14 22.87 -3.69 17.41
C ASP A 14 21.51 -3.34 18.03
N ARG A 15 20.53 -2.90 17.24
CA ARG A 15 19.19 -2.59 17.77
C ARG A 15 18.36 -3.86 17.88
N GLU A 16 17.46 -3.87 18.85
CA GLU A 16 16.46 -4.93 18.92
C GLU A 16 15.43 -4.78 17.77
N PRO A 17 15.02 -5.88 17.13
CA PRO A 17 13.91 -5.84 16.18
C PRO A 17 12.65 -5.27 16.81
N LEU A 18 11.94 -4.41 16.07
CA LEU A 18 10.65 -3.87 16.50
C LEU A 18 9.63 -4.98 16.76
N ASP A 19 8.89 -4.85 17.85
CA ASP A 19 7.71 -5.67 18.11
C ASP A 19 6.63 -5.38 17.06
N ILE A 20 6.14 -6.44 16.41
CA ILE A 20 5.16 -6.34 15.32
C ILE A 20 3.81 -5.82 15.84
N GLU A 21 3.41 -6.21 17.04
CA GLU A 21 2.13 -5.77 17.62
C GLU A 21 2.12 -4.24 17.83
N SER A 22 3.26 -3.68 18.24
CA SER A 22 3.44 -2.23 18.37
C SER A 22 3.24 -1.45 17.05
N LEU A 23 3.38 -2.10 15.89
CA LEU A 23 3.25 -1.46 14.58
C LEU A 23 1.80 -1.43 14.06
N ILE A 24 0.92 -2.30 14.55
CA ILE A 24 -0.50 -2.34 14.16
C ILE A 24 -1.17 -0.96 14.22
N PRO A 25 -1.09 -0.17 15.31
CA PRO A 25 -1.72 1.15 15.36
C PRO A 25 -1.14 2.13 14.33
N VAL A 26 0.14 2.00 13.98
CA VAL A 26 0.80 2.85 12.97
C VAL A 26 0.26 2.53 11.57
N PHE A 27 0.18 1.25 11.21
CA PHE A 27 -0.36 0.82 9.92
C PHE A 27 -1.85 1.10 9.78
N ARG A 28 -2.63 0.93 10.87
CA ARG A 28 -4.02 1.40 10.93
C ARG A 28 -4.11 2.89 10.63
N ARG A 29 -3.28 3.71 11.30
CA ARG A 29 -3.29 5.17 11.08
C ARG A 29 -2.86 5.56 9.68
N LEU A 30 -1.89 4.85 9.09
CA LEU A 30 -1.48 5.03 7.70
C LEU A 30 -2.67 4.87 6.75
N TYR A 31 -3.40 3.75 6.84
CA TYR A 31 -4.59 3.53 6.02
C TYR A 31 -5.63 4.64 6.25
N GLU A 32 -6.00 4.91 7.51
CA GLU A 32 -7.00 5.92 7.83
C GLU A 32 -6.63 7.31 7.31
N ALA A 33 -5.37 7.73 7.45
CA ALA A 33 -4.89 9.01 6.95
C ALA A 33 -5.00 9.10 5.43
N CYS A 34 -4.66 8.03 4.71
CA CYS A 34 -4.83 7.98 3.26
C CYS A 34 -6.31 8.10 2.86
N MET A 35 -7.21 7.44 3.59
CA MET A 35 -8.64 7.48 3.30
C MET A 35 -9.24 8.86 3.61
N GLU A 36 -8.85 9.49 4.72
CA GLU A 36 -9.27 10.84 5.11
C GLU A 36 -8.80 11.91 4.13
N ALA A 37 -7.56 11.81 3.65
CA ALA A 37 -7.01 12.71 2.65
C ALA A 37 -7.49 12.40 1.21
N GLY A 38 -8.30 11.36 1.03
CA GLY A 38 -8.85 10.99 -0.28
C GLY A 38 -7.80 10.50 -1.28
N LEU A 39 -6.69 9.94 -0.80
CA LEU A 39 -5.58 9.51 -1.65
C LEU A 39 -5.94 8.28 -2.51
N PRO A 40 -5.42 8.18 -3.75
CA PRO A 40 -5.72 7.10 -4.69
C PRO A 40 -4.86 5.83 -4.45
N ILE A 41 -4.98 5.23 -3.26
CA ILE A 41 -4.24 4.00 -2.90
C ILE A 41 -4.78 2.77 -3.65
N GLY A 42 -3.94 1.74 -3.86
CA GLY A 42 -4.32 0.48 -4.52
C GLY A 42 -4.81 0.57 -5.97
N CYS A 43 -4.61 1.71 -6.63
CA CYS A 43 -5.10 1.96 -8.00
C CYS A 43 -4.12 1.55 -9.10
N ALA A 44 -2.83 1.46 -8.79
CA ALA A 44 -1.80 1.07 -9.75
C ALA A 44 -1.90 -0.45 -10.05
N PRO A 45 -1.92 -0.85 -11.33
CA PRO A 45 -1.96 -2.27 -11.69
C PRO A 45 -0.60 -2.93 -11.41
N ASP A 46 -0.64 -4.18 -10.96
CA ASP A 46 0.52 -5.07 -10.80
C ASP A 46 1.65 -4.54 -9.89
N VAL A 47 1.36 -3.58 -9.00
CA VAL A 47 2.30 -3.12 -7.97
C VAL A 47 2.09 -3.95 -6.71
N HIS A 48 2.85 -5.03 -6.58
CA HIS A 48 2.98 -5.82 -5.37
C HIS A 48 4.45 -5.88 -4.99
N VAL A 49 4.81 -5.26 -3.86
CA VAL A 49 6.20 -5.20 -3.40
C VAL A 49 6.30 -5.87 -2.04
N SER A 50 7.21 -6.83 -1.89
CA SER A 50 7.36 -7.65 -0.68
C SER A 50 8.14 -6.97 0.45
N LEU A 51 8.73 -5.80 0.19
CA LEU A 51 9.58 -5.08 1.15
C LEU A 51 8.83 -4.05 2.00
N VAL A 52 7.61 -3.67 1.60
CA VAL A 52 6.83 -2.62 2.27
C VAL A 52 5.36 -2.99 2.31
N LEU A 53 4.71 -2.73 3.44
CA LEU A 53 3.24 -2.78 3.53
C LEU A 53 2.67 -1.55 2.81
N LEU A 54 1.84 -1.81 1.82
CA LEU A 54 1.10 -0.81 1.10
C LEU A 54 -0.13 -0.37 1.93
N PRO A 55 -0.57 0.90 1.83
CA PRO A 55 -1.71 1.38 2.60
C PRO A 55 -2.98 0.53 2.43
N GLU A 56 -3.24 0.04 1.22
CA GLU A 56 -4.39 -0.82 0.92
C GLU A 56 -4.33 -2.20 1.59
N GLU A 57 -3.13 -2.73 1.87
CA GLU A 57 -2.95 -4.01 2.56
C GLU A 57 -3.24 -3.88 4.07
N CYS A 58 -3.21 -2.65 4.59
CA CYS A 58 -3.49 -2.34 5.98
C CYS A 58 -4.99 -2.15 6.28
N GLU A 59 -5.87 -2.35 5.29
CA GLU A 59 -7.32 -2.13 5.42
C GLU A 59 -7.93 -2.91 6.61
N SER A 60 -7.55 -4.18 6.78
CA SER A 60 -8.10 -5.07 7.82
C SER A 60 -7.78 -4.61 9.24
N LEU A 61 -6.80 -3.71 9.41
CA LEU A 61 -6.40 -3.17 10.71
C LEU A 61 -7.32 -2.02 11.16
N SER A 62 -8.11 -1.44 10.26
CA SER A 62 -9.03 -0.34 10.59
C SER A 62 -10.44 -0.84 10.85
N THR A 63 -11.07 -0.27 11.87
CA THR A 63 -12.48 -0.53 12.21
C THR A 63 -13.45 0.41 11.46
N ARG A 64 -12.94 1.37 10.67
CA ARG A 64 -13.74 2.39 9.99
C ARG A 64 -14.10 1.95 8.57
N PRO A 65 -15.37 2.04 8.16
CA PRO A 65 -15.82 1.35 6.95
C PRO A 65 -15.54 2.07 5.61
N PHE A 66 -15.10 3.34 5.60
CA PHE A 66 -14.79 4.21 4.43
C PHE A 66 -15.47 3.88 3.08
N ARG A 67 -16.76 3.53 3.10
CA ARG A 67 -17.43 2.78 2.01
C ARG A 67 -17.40 3.55 0.69
N TRP A 68 -17.69 4.85 0.74
CA TRP A 68 -17.73 5.72 -0.43
C TRP A 68 -16.36 5.86 -1.10
N HIS A 69 -15.31 6.10 -0.32
CA HIS A 69 -13.96 6.23 -0.86
C HIS A 69 -13.46 4.90 -1.41
N ARG A 70 -13.76 3.78 -0.76
CA ARG A 70 -13.45 2.43 -1.30
C ARG A 70 -14.12 2.18 -2.64
N MET A 71 -15.40 2.53 -2.78
CA MET A 71 -16.10 2.43 -4.07
C MET A 71 -15.43 3.29 -5.14
N LYS A 72 -15.05 4.53 -4.82
CA LYS A 72 -14.28 5.41 -5.70
C LYS A 72 -12.96 4.77 -6.13
N LEU A 73 -12.19 4.23 -5.19
CA LEU A 73 -10.91 3.56 -5.47
C LEU A 73 -11.09 2.33 -6.36
N ALA A 74 -12.15 1.53 -6.15
CA ALA A 74 -12.44 0.36 -6.99
C ALA A 74 -12.73 0.77 -8.46
N VAL A 75 -13.48 1.86 -8.66
CA VAL A 75 -13.71 2.44 -9.98
C VAL A 75 -12.39 2.92 -10.60
N MET A 76 -11.60 3.68 -9.84
CA MET A 76 -10.30 4.18 -10.29
C MET A 76 -9.38 3.04 -10.71
N LYS A 77 -9.21 2.02 -9.86
CA LYS A 77 -8.40 0.82 -10.16
C LYS A 77 -8.81 0.18 -11.49
N ARG A 78 -10.12 0.01 -11.73
CA ARG A 78 -10.62 -0.59 -12.98
C ARG A 78 -10.33 0.28 -14.21
N VAL A 79 -10.51 1.59 -14.09
CA VAL A 79 -10.19 2.55 -15.16
C VAL A 79 -8.69 2.56 -15.47
N PHE A 80 -7.85 2.64 -14.45
CA PHE A 80 -6.39 2.64 -14.61
C PHE A 80 -5.88 1.33 -15.20
N ALA A 81 -6.36 0.18 -14.72
CA ALA A 81 -6.00 -1.12 -15.29
C ALA A 81 -6.38 -1.24 -16.77
N ALA A 82 -7.60 -0.81 -17.14
CA ALA A 82 -8.04 -0.82 -18.53
C ALA A 82 -7.20 0.13 -19.42
N GLN A 83 -6.90 1.33 -18.93
CA GLN A 83 -6.03 2.27 -19.63
C GLN A 83 -4.62 1.71 -19.82
N PHE A 84 -4.05 1.10 -18.78
CA PHE A 84 -2.71 0.52 -18.80
C PHE A 84 -2.64 -0.64 -19.79
N ALA A 85 -3.58 -1.57 -19.75
CA ALA A 85 -3.67 -2.68 -20.70
C ALA A 85 -3.80 -2.20 -22.16
N ARG A 86 -4.59 -1.15 -22.42
CA ARG A 86 -4.68 -0.54 -23.76
C ARG A 86 -3.36 0.07 -24.21
N ARG A 87 -2.62 0.74 -23.32
CA ARG A 87 -1.30 1.30 -23.65
C ARG A 87 -0.27 0.22 -23.92
N LEU A 88 -0.24 -0.85 -23.14
CA LEU A 88 0.64 -2.01 -23.37
C LEU A 88 0.37 -2.67 -24.72
N ARG A 89 -0.90 -2.84 -25.11
CA ARG A 89 -1.28 -3.40 -26.42
C ARG A 89 -0.86 -2.53 -27.61
N ARG A 90 -0.72 -1.22 -27.42
CA ARG A 90 -0.27 -0.27 -28.45
C ARG A 90 1.24 -0.21 -28.59
N ARG A 91 2.00 -0.74 -27.64
CA ARG A 91 3.45 -0.87 -27.74
C ARG A 91 3.74 -2.16 -28.52
N PRO A 92 4.25 -2.09 -29.77
CA PRO A 92 4.75 -3.29 -30.42
C PRO A 92 5.81 -3.91 -29.51
N ARG A 93 5.74 -5.23 -29.30
CA ARG A 93 6.83 -5.98 -28.64
C ARG A 93 8.08 -5.69 -29.46
N ALA A 94 9.08 -5.07 -28.83
CA ALA A 94 10.42 -4.96 -29.39
C ALA A 94 11.03 -6.35 -29.53
#